data_AF-A0A0D2N8Y1-F1
#
_entry.id   AF-A0A0D2N8Y1-F1
#
_cell.length_a   1.000
_cell.length_b   1.000
_cell.length_c   1.000
_cell.angle_alpha   90.00
_cell.angle_beta   90.00
_cell.angle_gamma   90.00
#
_symmetry.space_group_name_H-M   'P 1'
#
loop_
_entity.id
_entity.type
_entity.pdbx_description
1 polymer ?
#
loop_
_entity_poly.entity_id
_entity_poly.type
_entity_poly.pdbx_seq_one_letter_code
_entity_poly.pdbx_strand_id
1 'polypeptide(L)'
;MEMKSMTLLILYATQTGNALDVAERIAREAERRACTVVISSTDDYDANSLPAEDTVIFVVSTTGQGDTPDSMKVFWRFLLQRNLGSHWLEGIHYAVFGLGDSGYQKYNFVAKKLDKRLSDLGATAVVERGLGDDQHPSGYEAALDPWLSSLWSRLNEIKPHFFPKGPDFLVSNEELIGLPKVQVTYHNVNDMDSRLSTATDFKYLQMQIGRARSMSSGKVPHEKSKPDAFLKMVKNFPLTRASHEKDVRHFEFEFVSQVIKYEIGDVLEVLPSQSPAAVDSFIQRCNLDPESLITVHPREMENRHIDNNVNTLDVPIKLRTFVELTMDVTSASPRRYFFEVMSFFATAEHEKERLQYFASPEGRDDLYQYNQKERRTVVEVLEDFPSVQMPFEWFVQLVPPLKNRAFSISSSPLAHPTQVHLTVDVVSWTTPFKRKRQGLCSTWLASLDPEQSMMC
;
A
#
# COMPACT_ATOMS: atom_id res chain seq x y z
N MET A 1 -22.36 -22.34 -28.48
CA MET A 1 -22.20 -21.01 -27.87
C MET A 1 -21.15 -21.18 -26.78
N GLU A 2 -19.92 -20.73 -27.02
CA GLU A 2 -18.94 -20.61 -25.95
C GLU A 2 -19.49 -19.60 -24.94
N MET A 3 -19.70 -20.00 -23.69
CA MET A 3 -20.00 -19.05 -22.63
C MET A 3 -18.78 -18.14 -22.51
N LYS A 4 -18.93 -16.86 -22.89
CA LYS A 4 -17.94 -15.84 -22.59
C LYS A 4 -17.73 -15.89 -21.07
N SER A 5 -16.54 -16.29 -20.65
CA SER A 5 -16.11 -16.22 -19.24
C SER A 5 -16.39 -14.81 -18.74
N MET A 6 -17.37 -14.66 -17.84
CA MET A 6 -17.74 -13.36 -17.31
C MET A 6 -16.73 -12.98 -16.24
N THR A 7 -16.02 -11.89 -16.50
CA THR A 7 -14.97 -11.36 -15.64
C THR A 7 -15.53 -10.19 -14.85
N LEU A 8 -15.41 -10.22 -13.52
CA LEU A 8 -15.78 -9.12 -12.65
C LEU A 8 -14.64 -8.09 -12.63
N LEU A 9 -14.93 -6.87 -13.08
CA LEU A 9 -13.98 -5.77 -13.04
C LEU A 9 -14.04 -5.05 -11.69
N ILE A 10 -12.89 -4.87 -11.06
CA ILE A 10 -12.70 -4.06 -9.85
C ILE A 10 -11.75 -2.92 -10.17
N LEU A 11 -12.26 -1.69 -10.12
CA LEU A 11 -11.49 -0.47 -10.27
C LEU A 11 -11.25 0.16 -8.90
N TYR A 12 -9.99 0.49 -8.60
CA TYR A 12 -9.65 1.16 -7.36
C TYR A 12 -8.95 2.51 -7.60
N ALA A 13 -9.16 3.43 -6.65
CA ALA A 13 -8.48 4.71 -6.61
C ALA A 13 -7.96 4.98 -5.20
N THR A 14 -6.64 5.05 -5.06
CA THR A 14 -5.94 5.06 -3.77
C THR A 14 -4.88 6.15 -3.72
N GLN A 15 -4.71 6.78 -2.55
CA GLN A 15 -3.56 7.65 -2.27
C GLN A 15 -2.49 6.92 -1.45
N THR A 16 -2.90 6.15 -0.45
CA THR A 16 -2.00 5.53 0.53
C THR A 16 -2.12 4.00 0.60
N GLY A 17 -2.87 3.38 -0.32
CA GLY A 17 -2.98 1.92 -0.46
C GLY A 17 -4.23 1.28 0.15
N ASN A 18 -4.99 1.97 1.02
CA ASN A 18 -6.17 1.36 1.67
C ASN A 18 -7.26 0.91 0.66
N ALA A 19 -7.51 1.68 -0.39
CA ALA A 19 -8.50 1.31 -1.40
C ALA A 19 -8.06 0.09 -2.25
N LEU A 20 -6.75 -0.06 -2.47
CA LEU A 20 -6.19 -1.24 -3.13
C LEU A 20 -6.38 -2.47 -2.24
N ASP A 21 -6.08 -2.39 -0.94
CA ASP A 21 -6.28 -3.49 0.01
C ASP A 21 -7.72 -4.01 0.02
N VAL A 22 -8.70 -3.08 0.05
CA VAL A 22 -10.12 -3.43 -0.05
C VAL A 22 -10.47 -4.05 -1.40
N ALA A 23 -9.96 -3.51 -2.51
CA ALA A 23 -10.19 -4.08 -3.83
C ALA A 23 -9.59 -5.49 -3.98
N GLU A 24 -8.40 -5.74 -3.42
CA GLU A 24 -7.80 -7.06 -3.40
C GLU A 24 -8.56 -8.03 -2.50
N ARG A 25 -9.14 -7.55 -1.39
CA ARG A 25 -10.04 -8.37 -0.56
C ARG A 25 -11.28 -8.79 -1.34
N ILE A 26 -11.94 -7.86 -2.03
CA ILE A 26 -13.09 -8.16 -2.89
C ILE A 26 -12.68 -9.18 -3.97
N ALA A 27 -11.53 -9.01 -4.60
CA ALA A 27 -11.01 -9.93 -5.60
C ALA A 27 -10.83 -11.35 -5.03
N ARG A 28 -10.15 -11.48 -3.90
CA ARG A 28 -9.96 -12.78 -3.22
C ARG A 28 -11.31 -13.41 -2.87
N GLU A 29 -12.26 -12.66 -2.34
CA GLU A 29 -13.59 -13.16 -2.00
C GLU A 29 -14.41 -13.58 -3.23
N ALA A 30 -14.24 -12.93 -4.37
CA ALA A 30 -14.83 -13.35 -5.64
C ALA A 30 -14.16 -14.63 -6.20
N GLU A 31 -12.83 -14.69 -6.20
CA GLU A 31 -12.04 -15.86 -6.63
C GLU A 31 -12.40 -17.11 -5.79
N ARG A 32 -12.59 -16.95 -4.47
CA ARG A 32 -13.10 -17.99 -3.56
C ARG A 32 -14.41 -18.62 -3.99
N ARG A 33 -15.23 -17.84 -4.71
CA ARG A 33 -16.54 -18.23 -5.24
C ARG A 33 -16.47 -18.66 -6.70
N ALA A 34 -15.26 -18.93 -7.20
CA ALA A 34 -14.97 -19.29 -8.59
C ALA A 34 -15.37 -18.22 -9.62
N CYS A 35 -15.36 -16.94 -9.22
CA CYS A 35 -15.55 -15.80 -10.11
C CYS A 35 -14.20 -15.32 -10.63
N THR A 36 -14.06 -15.16 -11.96
CA THR A 36 -12.85 -14.57 -12.56
C THR A 36 -12.86 -13.05 -12.32
N VAL A 37 -11.74 -12.50 -11.86
CA VAL A 37 -11.64 -11.09 -11.48
C VAL A 37 -10.52 -10.41 -12.25
N VAL A 38 -10.76 -9.18 -12.67
CA VAL A 38 -9.71 -8.24 -13.11
C VAL A 38 -9.69 -7.06 -12.15
N ILE A 39 -8.52 -6.79 -11.58
CA ILE A 39 -8.28 -5.61 -10.75
C ILE A 39 -7.40 -4.62 -11.49
N SER A 40 -7.85 -3.36 -11.59
CA SER A 40 -7.08 -2.27 -12.20
C SER A 40 -7.18 -0.98 -11.39
N SER A 41 -6.12 -0.18 -11.45
CA SER A 41 -6.15 1.18 -10.92
C SER A 41 -6.88 2.08 -11.93
N THR A 42 -7.54 3.13 -11.46
CA THR A 42 -8.29 4.04 -12.35
C THR A 42 -7.40 4.87 -13.29
N ASP A 43 -6.11 5.01 -13.00
CA ASP A 43 -5.12 5.65 -13.87
C ASP A 43 -4.59 4.71 -14.98
N ASP A 44 -4.61 3.40 -14.73
CA ASP A 44 -4.24 2.35 -15.68
C ASP A 44 -5.41 1.92 -16.60
N TYR A 45 -6.65 2.25 -16.23
CA TYR A 45 -7.86 1.81 -16.96
C TYR A 45 -8.39 2.91 -17.89
N ASP A 46 -8.63 2.56 -19.16
CA ASP A 46 -9.29 3.45 -20.12
C ASP A 46 -10.79 3.60 -19.81
N ALA A 47 -11.17 4.74 -19.26
CA ALA A 47 -12.56 5.06 -18.92
C ALA A 47 -13.53 4.94 -20.12
N ASN A 48 -13.06 5.11 -21.36
CA ASN A 48 -13.88 4.95 -22.56
C ASN A 48 -14.31 3.50 -22.81
N SER A 49 -13.64 2.54 -22.17
CA SER A 49 -13.96 1.11 -22.26
C SER A 49 -15.09 0.68 -21.32
N LEU A 50 -15.52 1.54 -20.37
CA LEU A 50 -16.59 1.22 -19.42
C LEU A 50 -17.87 0.67 -20.08
N PRO A 51 -18.39 1.23 -21.20
CA PRO A 51 -19.60 0.71 -21.86
C PRO A 51 -19.50 -0.74 -22.35
N ALA A 52 -18.30 -1.31 -22.45
CA ALA A 52 -18.08 -2.69 -22.86
C ALA A 52 -18.13 -3.69 -21.68
N GLU A 53 -18.13 -3.19 -20.44
CA GLU A 53 -18.20 -3.99 -19.23
C GLU A 53 -19.64 -4.38 -18.89
N ASP A 54 -19.81 -5.46 -18.14
CA ASP A 54 -21.12 -5.89 -17.66
C ASP A 54 -21.38 -5.43 -16.21
N THR A 55 -20.40 -5.64 -15.34
CA THR A 55 -20.47 -5.34 -13.91
C THR A 55 -19.13 -4.78 -13.42
N VAL A 56 -19.14 -3.62 -12.75
CA VAL A 56 -17.94 -2.94 -12.25
C VAL A 56 -18.06 -2.56 -10.79
N ILE A 57 -17.08 -2.95 -9.98
CA ILE A 57 -16.97 -2.55 -8.57
C ILE A 57 -15.92 -1.44 -8.44
N PHE A 58 -16.29 -0.32 -7.84
CA PHE A 58 -15.41 0.80 -7.57
C PHE A 58 -15.04 0.87 -6.10
N VAL A 59 -13.74 0.97 -5.81
CA VAL A 59 -13.22 1.18 -4.45
C VAL A 59 -12.40 2.47 -4.43
N VAL A 60 -12.93 3.54 -3.85
CA VAL A 60 -12.33 4.87 -3.99
C VAL A 60 -12.09 5.54 -2.64
N SER A 61 -10.90 6.10 -2.47
CA SER A 61 -10.57 6.96 -1.33
C SER A 61 -10.99 8.41 -1.56
N THR A 62 -11.20 9.16 -0.47
CA THR A 62 -11.32 10.62 -0.48
C THR A 62 -10.06 11.24 0.13
N THR A 63 -9.52 12.28 -0.50
CA THR A 63 -8.28 12.95 -0.07
C THR A 63 -8.51 14.44 0.20
N GLY A 64 -7.57 15.08 0.89
CA GLY A 64 -7.56 16.53 1.08
C GLY A 64 -8.89 17.10 1.57
N GLN A 65 -9.43 18.07 0.85
CA GLN A 65 -10.71 18.69 1.15
C GLN A 65 -11.80 18.14 0.25
N GLY A 66 -11.97 16.81 0.27
CA GLY A 66 -12.96 16.09 -0.53
C GLY A 66 -12.56 15.89 -1.99
N ASP A 67 -11.27 15.84 -2.26
CA ASP A 67 -10.72 15.68 -3.59
C ASP A 67 -10.45 14.20 -3.90
N THR A 68 -10.45 13.87 -5.20
CA THR A 68 -10.09 12.53 -5.65
C THR A 68 -8.60 12.27 -5.39
N PRO A 69 -8.19 11.02 -5.10
CA PRO A 69 -6.78 10.67 -5.08
C PRO A 69 -6.15 10.91 -6.46
N ASP A 70 -4.83 11.04 -6.49
CA ASP A 70 -4.09 11.32 -7.73
C ASP A 70 -4.38 10.28 -8.83
N SER A 71 -4.45 9.01 -8.44
CA SER A 71 -4.77 7.86 -9.29
C SER A 71 -6.15 7.91 -9.97
N MET A 72 -7.05 8.82 -9.56
CA MET A 72 -8.37 8.96 -10.18
C MET A 72 -8.52 10.21 -11.05
N LYS A 73 -7.58 11.16 -11.00
CA LYS A 73 -7.79 12.51 -11.58
C LYS A 73 -8.16 12.48 -13.07
N VAL A 74 -7.49 11.62 -13.85
CA VAL A 74 -7.74 11.47 -15.29
C VAL A 74 -9.11 10.83 -15.53
N PHE A 75 -9.35 9.69 -14.90
CA PHE A 75 -10.62 8.96 -14.97
C PHE A 75 -11.82 9.82 -14.58
N TRP A 76 -11.72 10.55 -13.46
CA TRP A 76 -12.78 11.42 -12.96
C TRP A 76 -13.08 12.57 -13.91
N ARG A 77 -12.06 13.22 -14.46
CA ARG A 77 -12.23 14.28 -15.46
C ARG A 77 -12.89 13.76 -16.74
N PHE A 78 -12.60 12.54 -17.16
CA PHE A 78 -13.28 11.90 -18.28
C PHE A 78 -14.77 11.71 -17.98
N LEU A 79 -15.12 11.13 -16.83
CA LEU A 79 -16.53 10.93 -16.46
C LEU A 79 -17.32 12.24 -16.36
N LEU A 80 -16.68 13.38 -16.09
CA LEU A 80 -17.33 14.68 -16.01
C LEU A 80 -17.56 15.37 -17.37
N GLN A 81 -17.16 14.76 -18.49
CA GLN A 81 -17.38 15.35 -19.80
C GLN A 81 -18.87 15.46 -20.15
N ARG A 82 -19.26 16.58 -20.76
CA ARG A 82 -20.68 16.92 -21.06
C ARG A 82 -21.28 16.12 -22.22
N ASN A 83 -20.46 15.55 -23.08
CA ASN A 83 -20.87 14.72 -24.21
C ASN A 83 -21.29 13.30 -23.78
N LEU A 84 -20.99 12.89 -22.54
CA LEU A 84 -21.47 11.62 -21.99
C LEU A 84 -22.95 11.76 -21.62
N GLY A 85 -23.82 11.14 -22.42
CA GLY A 85 -25.27 11.16 -22.24
C GLY A 85 -25.77 10.29 -21.09
N SER A 86 -27.05 10.43 -20.75
CA SER A 86 -27.69 9.70 -19.63
C SER A 86 -27.88 8.19 -19.85
N HIS A 87 -27.58 7.71 -21.06
CA HIS A 87 -27.68 6.30 -21.45
C HIS A 87 -26.30 5.69 -21.74
N TRP A 88 -25.22 6.42 -21.46
CA TRP A 88 -23.87 6.01 -21.84
C TRP A 88 -23.41 4.72 -21.14
N LEU A 89 -23.91 4.47 -19.93
CA LEU A 89 -23.67 3.25 -19.16
C LEU A 89 -24.95 2.41 -18.99
N GLU A 90 -25.91 2.55 -19.90
CA GLU A 90 -27.14 1.75 -19.85
C GLU A 90 -26.82 0.24 -19.93
N GLY A 91 -27.43 -0.54 -19.03
CA GLY A 91 -27.19 -1.98 -18.91
C GLY A 91 -26.03 -2.38 -17.98
N ILE A 92 -25.19 -1.42 -17.57
CA ILE A 92 -24.06 -1.69 -16.66
C ILE A 92 -24.54 -1.75 -15.22
N HIS A 93 -24.10 -2.78 -14.52
CA HIS A 93 -24.28 -2.90 -13.08
C HIS A 93 -23.04 -2.37 -12.35
N TYR A 94 -23.21 -1.61 -11.28
CA TYR A 94 -22.08 -1.09 -10.54
C TYR A 94 -22.27 -1.14 -9.02
N ALA A 95 -21.16 -1.17 -8.29
CA ALA A 95 -21.15 -0.98 -6.84
C ALA A 95 -20.02 -0.02 -6.46
N VAL A 96 -20.20 0.77 -5.40
CA VAL A 96 -19.17 1.71 -4.92
C VAL A 96 -18.93 1.50 -3.44
N PHE A 97 -17.68 1.27 -3.06
CA PHE A 97 -17.22 1.35 -1.68
C PHE A 97 -16.28 2.53 -1.51
N GLY A 98 -16.64 3.45 -0.62
CA GLY A 98 -15.83 4.62 -0.29
C GLY A 98 -14.97 4.40 0.95
N LEU A 99 -13.73 4.88 0.90
CA LEU A 99 -12.89 5.06 2.07
C LEU A 99 -12.81 6.54 2.42
N GLY A 100 -13.26 6.89 3.62
CA GLY A 100 -13.25 8.26 4.14
C GLY A 100 -13.01 8.29 5.64
N ASP A 101 -13.07 9.50 6.19
CA ASP A 101 -12.86 9.78 7.60
C ASP A 101 -13.95 10.79 8.02
N SER A 102 -14.79 10.41 8.98
CA SER A 102 -15.93 11.22 9.43
C SER A 102 -15.52 12.45 10.25
N GLY A 103 -14.25 12.55 10.64
CA GLY A 103 -13.64 13.76 11.19
C GLY A 103 -13.47 14.88 10.16
N TYR A 104 -13.55 14.57 8.86
CA TYR A 104 -13.53 15.56 7.79
C TYR A 104 -14.95 15.95 7.36
N GLN A 105 -15.16 17.26 7.11
CA GLN A 105 -16.45 17.78 6.66
C GLN A 105 -16.96 17.09 5.38
N LYS A 106 -16.05 16.74 4.47
CA LYS A 106 -16.35 16.07 3.20
C LYS A 106 -16.16 14.56 3.29
N TYR A 107 -16.77 13.95 4.30
CA TYR A 107 -16.76 12.50 4.53
C TYR A 107 -17.25 11.71 3.30
N ASN A 108 -16.39 10.84 2.77
CA ASN A 108 -16.65 9.97 1.61
C ASN A 108 -17.15 10.70 0.34
N PHE A 109 -16.75 11.95 0.17
CA PHE A 109 -17.32 12.81 -0.88
C PHE A 109 -17.05 12.31 -2.30
N VAL A 110 -15.90 11.68 -2.54
CA VAL A 110 -15.55 11.11 -3.84
C VAL A 110 -16.47 9.94 -4.19
N ALA A 111 -16.67 9.00 -3.27
CA ALA A 111 -17.57 7.86 -3.47
C ALA A 111 -19.02 8.30 -3.69
N LYS A 112 -19.48 9.31 -2.94
CA LYS A 112 -20.82 9.91 -3.11
C LYS A 112 -21.00 10.53 -4.50
N LYS A 113 -20.02 11.30 -4.96
CA LYS A 113 -20.03 11.90 -6.31
C LYS A 113 -19.94 10.87 -7.42
N LEU A 114 -19.07 9.86 -7.27
CA LEU A 114 -18.88 8.82 -8.27
C LEU A 114 -20.16 8.05 -8.49
N ASP A 115 -20.77 7.51 -7.43
CA ASP A 115 -22.02 6.77 -7.56
C ASP A 115 -23.15 7.63 -8.16
N LYS A 116 -23.29 8.89 -7.72
CA LYS A 116 -24.27 9.83 -8.31
C LYS A 116 -24.03 9.98 -9.81
N ARG A 117 -22.77 10.13 -10.23
CA ARG A 117 -22.41 10.31 -11.64
C ARG A 117 -22.63 9.04 -12.46
N LEU A 118 -22.33 7.86 -11.93
CA LEU A 118 -22.58 6.58 -12.61
C LEU A 118 -24.09 6.38 -12.84
N SER A 119 -24.91 6.67 -11.83
CA SER A 119 -26.36 6.66 -11.97
C SER A 119 -26.87 7.68 -12.99
N ASP A 120 -26.34 8.92 -12.99
CA ASP A 120 -26.69 9.96 -13.97
C ASP A 120 -26.31 9.58 -15.42
N LEU A 121 -25.39 8.63 -15.60
CA LEU A 121 -24.96 8.09 -16.89
C LEU A 121 -25.72 6.84 -17.32
N GLY A 122 -26.69 6.37 -16.51
CA GLY A 122 -27.59 5.26 -16.86
C GLY A 122 -27.22 3.91 -16.25
N ALA A 123 -26.15 3.84 -15.43
CA ALA A 123 -25.75 2.60 -14.76
C ALA A 123 -26.70 2.27 -13.60
N THR A 124 -26.82 0.97 -13.28
CA THR A 124 -27.69 0.47 -12.21
C THR A 124 -26.87 0.00 -11.01
N ALA A 125 -27.16 0.53 -9.82
CA ALA A 125 -26.47 0.13 -8.61
C ALA A 125 -26.88 -1.30 -8.17
N VAL A 126 -25.91 -2.16 -7.87
CA VAL A 126 -26.12 -3.52 -7.33
C VAL A 126 -26.56 -3.46 -5.86
N VAL A 127 -25.89 -2.60 -5.10
CA VAL A 127 -26.11 -2.34 -3.68
C VAL A 127 -25.97 -0.86 -3.39
N GLU A 128 -26.49 -0.41 -2.25
CA GLU A 128 -26.21 0.93 -1.75
C GLU A 128 -24.69 1.14 -1.57
N ARG A 129 -24.23 2.36 -1.82
CA ARG A 129 -22.83 2.74 -1.65
C ARG A 129 -22.34 2.42 -0.23
N GLY A 130 -21.19 1.78 -0.12
CA GLY A 130 -20.52 1.59 1.18
C GLY A 130 -19.77 2.85 1.58
N LEU A 131 -19.83 3.21 2.87
CA LEU A 131 -19.13 4.37 3.44
C LEU A 131 -18.23 3.90 4.59
N GLY A 132 -16.99 3.52 4.26
CA GLY A 132 -15.97 3.18 5.24
C GLY A 132 -15.46 4.41 5.98
N ASP A 133 -15.27 4.29 7.29
CA ASP A 133 -14.87 5.37 8.19
C ASP A 133 -13.59 5.01 8.96
N ASP A 134 -12.53 5.80 8.76
CA ASP A 134 -11.26 5.65 9.50
C ASP A 134 -11.38 6.04 10.99
N GLN A 135 -12.41 6.81 11.37
CA GLN A 135 -12.68 7.18 12.78
C GLN A 135 -13.42 6.08 13.55
N HIS A 136 -14.01 5.11 12.85
CA HIS A 136 -14.74 4.03 13.51
C HIS A 136 -13.76 3.16 14.33
N PRO A 137 -14.15 2.65 15.51
CA PRO A 137 -13.27 1.79 16.32
C PRO A 137 -12.71 0.59 15.57
N SER A 138 -13.46 -0.06 14.67
CA SER A 138 -12.95 -1.15 13.81
C SER A 138 -12.49 -0.67 12.42
N GLY A 139 -12.26 0.64 12.26
CA GLY A 139 -11.93 1.29 10.99
C GLY A 139 -12.98 1.08 9.89
N TYR A 140 -12.53 1.20 8.63
CA TYR A 140 -13.40 1.01 7.46
C TYR A 140 -14.00 -0.41 7.36
N GLU A 141 -13.41 -1.40 8.04
CA GLU A 141 -13.91 -2.79 8.02
C GLU A 141 -15.31 -2.91 8.61
N ALA A 142 -15.67 -2.03 9.55
CA ALA A 142 -17.01 -2.03 10.16
C ALA A 142 -18.13 -1.81 9.14
N ALA A 143 -17.88 -0.98 8.13
CA ALA A 143 -18.82 -0.78 7.02
C ALA A 143 -18.59 -1.80 5.90
N LEU A 144 -17.34 -2.25 5.70
CA LEU A 144 -16.99 -3.16 4.61
C LEU A 144 -17.62 -4.55 4.76
N ASP A 145 -17.51 -5.17 5.94
CA ASP A 145 -18.01 -6.54 6.15
C ASP A 145 -19.52 -6.68 5.82
N PRO A 146 -20.45 -5.87 6.38
CA PRO A 146 -21.87 -5.95 6.02
C PRO A 146 -22.14 -5.54 4.56
N TRP A 147 -21.33 -4.64 4.00
CA TRP A 147 -21.44 -4.23 2.61
C TRP A 147 -21.06 -5.38 1.66
N LEU A 148 -20.00 -6.13 1.95
CA LEU A 148 -19.59 -7.31 1.18
C LEU A 148 -20.66 -8.40 1.22
N SER A 149 -21.22 -8.72 2.38
CA SER A 149 -22.33 -9.66 2.50
C SER A 149 -23.52 -9.27 1.61
N SER A 150 -23.88 -7.98 1.61
CA SER A 150 -24.94 -7.45 0.75
C SER A 150 -24.57 -7.52 -0.73
N LEU A 151 -23.32 -7.17 -1.07
CA LEU A 151 -22.81 -7.20 -2.43
C LEU A 151 -22.89 -8.61 -3.02
N TRP A 152 -22.37 -9.62 -2.31
CA TRP A 152 -22.35 -11.00 -2.79
C TRP A 152 -23.75 -11.57 -2.96
N SER A 153 -24.64 -11.33 -1.98
CA SER A 153 -26.04 -11.75 -2.07
C SER A 153 -26.73 -11.14 -3.31
N ARG A 154 -26.59 -9.83 -3.52
CA ARG A 154 -27.24 -9.16 -4.65
C ARG A 154 -26.62 -9.52 -5.99
N LEU A 155 -25.30 -9.58 -6.10
CA LEU A 155 -24.63 -10.04 -7.33
C LEU A 155 -25.09 -11.43 -7.74
N ASN A 156 -25.29 -12.33 -6.77
CA ASN A 156 -25.77 -13.68 -7.07
C ASN A 156 -27.23 -13.68 -7.57
N GLU A 157 -28.08 -12.80 -7.06
CA GLU A 157 -29.46 -12.64 -7.55
C GLU A 157 -29.51 -12.10 -8.99
N ILE A 158 -28.71 -11.08 -9.31
CA ILE A 158 -28.76 -10.40 -10.61
C ILE A 158 -27.90 -11.10 -11.68
N LYS A 159 -26.84 -11.79 -11.27
CA LYS A 159 -25.80 -12.35 -12.13
C LYS A 159 -25.33 -13.72 -11.59
N PRO A 160 -26.21 -14.73 -11.51
CA PRO A 160 -25.88 -16.05 -10.95
C PRO A 160 -24.72 -16.74 -11.69
N HIS A 161 -24.46 -16.37 -12.96
CA HIS A 161 -23.34 -16.88 -13.74
C HIS A 161 -21.95 -16.49 -13.20
N PHE A 162 -21.83 -15.43 -12.39
CA PHE A 162 -20.58 -15.12 -11.69
C PHE A 162 -20.24 -16.16 -10.60
N PHE A 163 -21.24 -16.92 -10.14
CA PHE A 163 -21.10 -17.89 -9.05
C PHE A 163 -21.57 -19.26 -9.52
N PRO A 164 -20.84 -19.92 -10.45
CA PRO A 164 -21.26 -21.19 -11.04
C PRO A 164 -21.40 -22.32 -10.00
N LYS A 165 -20.81 -22.15 -8.81
CA LYS A 165 -20.89 -23.09 -7.68
C LYS A 165 -21.82 -22.61 -6.55
N GLY A 166 -22.48 -21.46 -6.70
CA GLY A 166 -23.33 -20.82 -5.68
C GLY A 166 -22.62 -19.75 -4.83
N PRO A 167 -23.37 -18.86 -4.16
CA PRO A 167 -22.82 -17.71 -3.42
C PRO A 167 -22.09 -18.11 -2.13
N ASP A 168 -22.49 -19.24 -1.55
CA ASP A 168 -21.95 -19.81 -0.31
C ASP A 168 -20.85 -20.84 -0.57
N PHE A 169 -20.53 -21.11 -1.84
CA PHE A 169 -19.41 -21.96 -2.17
C PHE A 169 -18.11 -21.23 -1.85
N LEU A 170 -17.38 -21.77 -0.90
CA LEU A 170 -16.01 -21.40 -0.60
C LEU A 170 -15.13 -22.58 -1.02
N VAL A 171 -14.14 -22.33 -1.89
CA VAL A 171 -13.03 -23.27 -2.06
C VAL A 171 -12.45 -23.62 -0.67
N SER A 172 -11.91 -24.83 -0.48
CA SER A 172 -11.33 -25.18 0.82
C SER A 172 -10.12 -24.27 1.11
N ASN A 173 -10.00 -23.75 2.33
CA ASN A 173 -8.95 -22.79 2.71
C ASN A 173 -7.52 -23.27 2.33
N GLU A 174 -7.28 -24.58 2.38
CA GLU A 174 -6.00 -25.22 2.02
C GLU A 174 -5.70 -25.18 0.50
N GLU A 175 -6.73 -25.17 -0.35
CA GLU A 175 -6.61 -24.92 -1.80
C GLU A 175 -6.56 -23.41 -2.14
N LEU A 176 -6.78 -22.54 -1.14
CA LEU A 176 -7.19 -21.15 -1.31
C LEU A 176 -6.10 -20.13 -1.05
N ILE A 177 -5.13 -20.48 -0.21
CA ILE A 177 -3.82 -19.84 -0.30
C ILE A 177 -3.18 -20.36 -1.58
N GLY A 178 -3.66 -19.80 -2.70
CA GLY A 178 -2.96 -19.85 -3.96
C GLY A 178 -1.54 -19.31 -3.76
N LEU A 179 -0.70 -19.50 -4.76
CA LEU A 179 0.68 -19.05 -4.67
C LEU A 179 0.72 -17.51 -4.50
N PRO A 180 1.74 -16.99 -3.80
CA PRO A 180 1.92 -15.54 -3.72
C PRO A 180 1.98 -14.97 -5.14
N LYS A 181 1.39 -13.79 -5.33
CA LYS A 181 1.34 -13.06 -6.61
C LYS A 181 2.72 -12.60 -7.08
N VAL A 182 3.75 -12.86 -6.29
CA VAL A 182 5.15 -12.57 -6.59
C VAL A 182 5.97 -13.85 -6.55
N GLN A 183 7.08 -13.82 -7.28
CA GLN A 183 8.12 -14.84 -7.27
C GLN A 183 9.44 -14.18 -6.95
N VAL A 184 10.18 -14.77 -6.01
CA VAL A 184 11.55 -14.36 -5.68
C VAL A 184 12.51 -15.34 -6.36
N THR A 185 13.43 -14.82 -7.15
CA THR A 185 14.48 -15.61 -7.78
C THR A 185 15.79 -15.33 -7.06
N TYR A 186 16.46 -16.40 -6.60
CA TYR A 186 17.77 -16.32 -5.95
C TYR A 186 18.87 -16.52 -6.98
N HIS A 187 19.91 -15.69 -6.92
CA HIS A 187 21.00 -15.65 -7.89
C HIS A 187 22.34 -16.01 -7.23
N ASN A 188 23.21 -16.68 -7.98
CA ASN A 188 24.55 -17.01 -7.50
C ASN A 188 25.50 -15.81 -7.64
N VAL A 189 26.42 -15.64 -6.68
CA VAL A 189 27.40 -14.55 -6.65
C VAL A 189 28.27 -14.48 -7.92
N ASN A 190 28.44 -15.61 -8.63
CA ASN A 190 29.25 -15.71 -9.85
C ASN A 190 28.60 -15.05 -11.09
N ASP A 191 27.31 -14.74 -11.07
CA ASP A 191 26.61 -14.04 -12.17
C ASP A 191 26.78 -12.51 -12.14
N MET A 192 27.50 -11.98 -11.14
CA MET A 192 27.84 -10.55 -11.09
C MET A 192 28.98 -10.24 -12.07
N ASP A 193 28.59 -9.89 -13.29
CA ASP A 193 29.46 -9.25 -14.24
C ASP A 193 30.00 -7.94 -13.62
N SER A 194 31.33 -7.86 -13.57
CA SER A 194 32.21 -6.80 -13.06
C SER A 194 31.97 -5.38 -13.63
N ARG A 195 30.73 -4.87 -13.62
CA ARG A 195 30.33 -3.61 -14.27
C ARG A 195 30.13 -2.41 -13.33
N LEU A 196 30.59 -2.50 -12.08
CA LEU A 196 30.28 -1.51 -11.05
C LEU A 196 31.52 -0.95 -10.33
N SER A 197 32.53 -0.54 -11.09
CA SER A 197 33.81 -0.08 -10.52
C SER A 197 34.11 1.41 -10.69
N THR A 198 33.17 2.25 -11.14
CA THR A 198 33.44 3.69 -11.37
C THR A 198 32.29 4.66 -11.08
N ALA A 199 31.18 4.23 -10.47
CA ALA A 199 30.09 5.15 -10.14
C ALA A 199 30.35 5.86 -8.79
N THR A 200 30.24 7.19 -8.75
CA THR A 200 30.15 7.96 -7.49
C THR A 200 29.06 7.38 -6.59
N ASP A 201 29.31 7.29 -5.28
CA ASP A 201 28.45 6.62 -4.28
C ASP A 201 26.95 6.94 -4.42
N PHE A 202 26.59 8.19 -4.71
CA PHE A 202 25.18 8.61 -4.87
C PHE A 202 24.47 7.97 -6.06
N LYS A 203 25.16 7.79 -7.20
CA LYS A 203 24.57 7.19 -8.40
C LYS A 203 24.32 5.70 -8.18
N TYR A 204 25.23 5.04 -7.44
CA TYR A 204 25.05 3.66 -7.02
C TYR A 204 23.84 3.53 -6.07
N LEU A 205 23.74 4.38 -5.05
CA LEU A 205 22.64 4.36 -4.09
C LEU A 205 21.29 4.64 -4.76
N GLN A 206 21.22 5.64 -5.64
CA GLN A 206 20.01 5.96 -6.42
C GLN A 206 19.56 4.77 -7.26
N MET A 207 20.52 4.07 -7.87
CA MET A 207 20.26 2.89 -8.68
C MET A 207 19.74 1.73 -7.82
N GLN A 208 20.32 1.50 -6.64
CA GLN A 208 19.84 0.47 -5.70
C GLN A 208 18.41 0.75 -5.21
N ILE A 209 18.13 2.00 -4.82
CA ILE A 209 16.78 2.42 -4.41
C ILE A 209 15.77 2.23 -5.54
N GLY A 210 16.11 2.73 -6.74
CA GLY A 210 15.27 2.57 -7.92
C GLY A 210 14.96 1.11 -8.24
N ARG A 211 15.98 0.24 -8.20
CA ARG A 211 15.83 -1.20 -8.46
C ARG A 211 14.94 -1.87 -7.41
N ALA A 212 15.28 -1.70 -6.12
CA ALA A 212 14.52 -2.30 -5.03
C ALA A 212 13.03 -1.93 -5.10
N ARG A 213 12.75 -0.63 -5.26
CA ARG A 213 11.38 -0.12 -5.26
C ARG A 213 10.61 -0.49 -6.53
N SER A 214 11.28 -0.60 -7.68
CA SER A 214 10.66 -1.12 -8.92
C SER A 214 10.23 -2.58 -8.83
N MET A 215 10.88 -3.37 -7.97
CA MET A 215 10.58 -4.77 -7.71
C MET A 215 9.54 -4.98 -6.60
N SER A 216 9.14 -3.91 -5.91
CA SER A 216 8.17 -4.00 -4.82
C SER A 216 6.73 -4.15 -5.34
N SER A 217 5.93 -4.96 -4.65
CA SER A 217 4.51 -5.20 -4.98
C SER A 217 3.64 -3.93 -4.87
N GLY A 218 4.07 -2.97 -4.03
CA GLY A 218 3.43 -1.67 -3.95
C GLY A 218 3.67 -0.91 -5.24
N LYS A 219 2.62 -0.73 -6.06
CA LYS A 219 2.64 0.13 -7.25
C LYS A 219 3.01 1.57 -6.88
N VAL A 220 4.30 1.84 -6.69
CA VAL A 220 4.85 3.19 -6.69
C VAL A 220 5.01 3.53 -8.17
N PRO A 221 4.40 4.61 -8.68
CA PRO A 221 4.60 5.03 -10.06
C PRO A 221 6.10 5.04 -10.38
N HIS A 222 6.50 4.55 -11.56
CA HIS A 222 7.91 4.40 -11.91
C HIS A 222 8.71 5.71 -11.72
N GLU A 223 8.06 6.85 -11.92
CA GLU A 223 8.61 8.20 -11.68
C GLU A 223 8.96 8.48 -10.21
N LYS A 224 8.23 7.90 -9.25
CA LYS A 224 8.46 8.03 -7.80
C LYS A 224 9.31 6.91 -7.19
N SER A 225 9.81 5.98 -8.02
CA SER A 225 10.63 4.85 -7.56
C SER A 225 12.07 5.24 -7.23
N LYS A 226 12.55 6.38 -7.74
CA LYS A 226 13.90 6.91 -7.53
C LYS A 226 13.83 8.23 -6.76
N PRO A 227 14.79 8.50 -5.86
CA PRO A 227 14.86 9.78 -5.19
C PRO A 227 15.25 10.88 -6.18
N ASP A 228 14.59 12.03 -6.07
CA ASP A 228 14.86 13.21 -6.90
C ASP A 228 16.23 13.82 -6.55
N ALA A 229 16.63 13.84 -5.28
CA ALA A 229 17.97 14.24 -4.89
C ALA A 229 18.40 13.60 -3.58
N PHE A 230 19.70 13.64 -3.32
CA PHE A 230 20.27 13.36 -2.01
C PHE A 230 20.57 14.68 -1.30
N LEU A 231 20.21 14.71 -0.02
CA LEU A 231 20.33 15.86 0.84
C LEU A 231 21.29 15.58 1.99
N LYS A 232 22.17 16.53 2.31
CA LYS A 232 22.99 16.47 3.53
C LYS A 232 22.33 17.26 4.63
N MET A 233 22.11 16.64 5.79
CA MET A 233 21.67 17.39 6.96
C MET A 233 22.83 18.28 7.43
N VAL A 234 22.62 19.59 7.49
CA VAL A 234 23.63 20.55 7.99
C VAL A 234 23.23 21.17 9.32
N LYS A 235 21.97 20.99 9.74
CA LYS A 235 21.51 21.42 11.06
C LYS A 235 20.38 20.54 11.57
N ASN A 236 20.44 20.26 12.87
CA ASN A 236 19.41 19.59 13.66
C ASN A 236 19.29 20.37 14.98
N PHE A 237 18.30 21.25 15.07
CA PHE A 237 18.17 22.19 16.19
C PHE A 237 16.82 22.04 16.90
N PRO A 238 16.79 21.69 18.20
CA PRO A 238 15.56 21.69 18.99
C PRO A 238 14.98 23.10 19.14
N LEU A 239 13.73 23.29 18.73
CA LEU A 239 12.98 24.54 18.90
C LEU A 239 12.25 24.60 20.23
N THR A 240 11.90 23.45 20.80
CA THR A 240 11.26 23.37 22.12
C THR A 240 12.29 23.25 23.24
N ARG A 241 11.94 23.77 24.42
CA ARG A 241 12.73 23.59 25.64
C ARG A 241 12.67 22.13 26.08
N ALA A 242 13.74 21.64 26.70
CA ALA A 242 13.82 20.25 27.20
C ALA A 242 12.69 19.87 28.20
N SER A 243 12.06 20.85 28.84
CA SER A 243 10.95 20.64 29.78
C SER A 243 9.57 20.54 29.11
N HIS A 244 9.49 20.74 27.80
CA HIS A 244 8.23 20.72 27.05
C HIS A 244 7.88 19.28 26.64
N GLU A 245 6.59 18.95 26.60
CA GLU A 245 6.11 17.58 26.30
C GLU A 245 6.43 17.14 24.86
N LYS A 246 6.51 18.10 23.95
CA LYS A 246 6.84 17.89 22.53
C LYS A 246 8.30 18.23 22.22
N ASP A 247 8.94 17.40 21.43
CA ASP A 247 10.26 17.65 20.82
C ASP A 247 10.03 18.13 19.38
N VAL A 248 10.03 19.46 19.18
CA VAL A 248 9.90 20.06 17.85
C VAL A 248 11.27 20.52 17.41
N ARG A 249 11.69 20.15 16.21
CA ARG A 249 13.03 20.44 15.67
C ARG A 249 12.97 21.18 14.35
N HIS A 250 13.98 22.01 14.15
CA HIS A 250 14.32 22.66 12.89
C HIS A 250 15.48 21.92 12.25
N PHE A 251 15.26 21.45 11.02
CA PHE A 251 16.26 20.78 10.23
C PHE A 251 16.62 21.62 9.01
N GLU A 252 17.90 21.68 8.67
CA GLU A 252 18.39 22.33 7.45
C GLU A 252 19.13 21.31 6.61
N PHE A 253 18.84 21.29 5.31
CA PHE A 253 19.39 20.34 4.36
C PHE A 253 20.02 21.04 3.18
N GLU A 254 21.21 20.62 2.78
CA GLU A 254 21.91 21.07 1.57
C GLU A 254 21.74 20.07 0.42
N PHE A 255 21.54 20.59 -0.78
CA PHE A 255 21.50 19.78 -2.00
C PHE A 255 22.89 19.24 -2.35
N VAL A 256 23.05 17.91 -2.42
CA VAL A 256 24.35 17.29 -2.71
C VAL A 256 24.42 16.75 -4.14
N SER A 257 23.37 16.07 -4.60
CA SER A 257 23.36 15.47 -5.94
C SER A 257 22.91 16.46 -7.02
N GLN A 258 21.86 17.23 -6.76
CA GLN A 258 21.35 18.28 -7.64
C GLN A 258 20.48 19.27 -6.86
N VAL A 259 20.47 20.54 -7.31
CA VAL A 259 19.61 21.57 -6.73
C VAL A 259 18.17 21.31 -7.14
N ILE A 260 17.29 21.14 -6.14
CA ILE A 260 15.85 21.03 -6.35
C ILE A 260 15.24 22.43 -6.38
N LYS A 261 14.41 22.71 -7.38
CA LYS A 261 13.59 23.92 -7.43
C LYS A 261 12.30 23.68 -6.65
N TYR A 262 11.96 24.60 -5.75
CA TYR A 262 10.71 24.57 -4.97
C TYR A 262 10.17 25.98 -4.78
N GLU A 263 8.89 26.09 -4.42
CA GLU A 263 8.20 27.33 -4.03
C GLU A 263 7.75 27.30 -2.56
N ILE A 264 7.41 28.47 -2.03
CA ILE A 264 6.87 28.56 -0.66
C ILE A 264 5.51 27.87 -0.62
N GLY A 265 5.35 26.92 0.31
CA GLY A 265 4.14 26.10 0.45
C GLY A 265 4.28 24.71 -0.14
N ASP A 266 5.38 24.43 -0.88
CA ASP A 266 5.69 23.09 -1.34
C ASP A 266 6.00 22.12 -0.18
N VAL A 267 5.99 20.84 -0.52
CA VAL A 267 6.20 19.72 0.38
C VAL A 267 7.44 18.95 -0.06
N LEU A 268 8.28 18.57 0.91
CA LEU A 268 9.37 17.65 0.71
C LEU A 268 8.93 16.24 1.14
N GLU A 269 8.98 15.28 0.22
CA GLU A 269 8.81 13.86 0.52
C GLU A 269 10.16 13.25 0.87
N VAL A 270 10.27 12.64 2.06
CA VAL A 270 11.52 12.06 2.57
C VAL A 270 11.40 10.55 2.68
N LEU A 271 12.37 9.79 2.16
CA LEU A 271 12.42 8.34 2.33
C LEU A 271 13.19 8.01 3.62
N PRO A 272 12.53 7.54 4.70
CA PRO A 272 13.22 7.26 5.94
C PRO A 272 14.06 5.98 5.87
N SER A 273 15.08 5.87 6.72
CA SER A 273 15.74 4.59 7.01
C SER A 273 15.18 3.96 8.28
N GLN A 274 15.22 2.63 8.33
CA GLN A 274 14.82 1.83 9.48
C GLN A 274 16.04 1.53 10.38
N SER A 275 15.79 1.10 11.61
CA SER A 275 16.86 0.63 12.51
C SER A 275 17.53 -0.61 11.92
N PRO A 276 18.86 -0.59 11.68
CA PRO A 276 19.58 -1.76 11.15
C PRO A 276 19.37 -3.01 12.01
N ALA A 277 19.43 -2.84 13.34
CA ALA A 277 19.23 -3.95 14.28
C ALA A 277 17.85 -4.59 14.15
N ALA A 278 16.80 -3.81 13.89
CA ALA A 278 15.45 -4.33 13.79
C ALA A 278 15.18 -4.98 12.42
N VAL A 279 15.84 -4.51 11.35
CA VAL A 279 15.88 -5.22 10.06
C VAL A 279 16.62 -6.55 10.22
N ASP A 280 17.74 -6.56 10.92
CA ASP A 280 18.49 -7.79 11.21
C ASP A 280 17.64 -8.78 12.02
N SER A 281 16.90 -8.31 13.02
CA SER A 281 15.94 -9.14 13.77
C SER A 281 14.85 -9.75 12.89
N PHE A 282 14.30 -8.97 11.94
CA PHE A 282 13.32 -9.49 10.97
C PHE A 282 13.92 -10.59 10.08
N ILE A 283 15.08 -10.32 9.47
CA ILE A 283 15.78 -11.27 8.58
C ILE A 283 16.09 -12.56 9.34
N GLN A 284 16.60 -12.45 10.57
CA GLN A 284 16.88 -13.59 11.43
C GLN A 284 15.61 -14.37 11.80
N ARG A 285 14.52 -13.67 12.18
CA ARG A 285 13.23 -14.28 12.54
C ARG A 285 12.62 -15.06 11.37
N CYS A 286 12.84 -14.60 10.15
CA CYS A 286 12.37 -15.24 8.92
C CYS A 286 13.35 -16.30 8.38
N ASN A 287 14.47 -16.56 9.06
CA ASN A 287 15.52 -17.48 8.64
C ASN A 287 16.04 -17.21 7.21
N LEU A 288 16.26 -15.92 6.90
CA LEU A 288 16.73 -15.47 5.60
C LEU A 288 18.24 -15.19 5.63
N ASP A 289 18.91 -15.39 4.50
CA ASP A 289 20.30 -14.96 4.32
C ASP A 289 20.35 -13.51 3.81
N PRO A 290 20.89 -12.55 4.58
CA PRO A 290 20.96 -11.14 4.18
C PRO A 290 21.82 -10.90 2.93
N GLU A 291 22.79 -11.78 2.65
CA GLU A 291 23.75 -11.63 1.54
C GLU A 291 23.26 -12.26 0.24
N SER A 292 22.17 -13.02 0.28
CA SER A 292 21.54 -13.60 -0.91
C SER A 292 21.15 -12.52 -1.92
N LEU A 293 21.51 -12.75 -3.18
CA LEU A 293 21.15 -11.88 -4.30
C LEU A 293 19.80 -12.30 -4.86
N ILE A 294 18.85 -11.37 -4.93
CA ILE A 294 17.47 -11.65 -5.33
C ILE A 294 16.97 -10.70 -6.42
N THR A 295 16.04 -11.20 -7.24
CA THR A 295 15.09 -10.40 -8.00
C THR A 295 13.66 -10.79 -7.62
N VAL A 296 12.73 -9.84 -7.73
CA VAL A 296 11.30 -10.08 -7.47
C VAL A 296 10.50 -9.72 -8.70
N HIS A 297 9.66 -10.65 -9.15
CA HIS A 297 8.80 -10.45 -10.31
C HIS A 297 7.35 -10.79 -9.94
N PRO A 298 6.35 -10.17 -10.59
CA PRO A 298 5.00 -10.67 -10.56
C PRO A 298 5.00 -12.13 -11.04
N ARG A 299 4.32 -13.00 -10.30
CA ARG A 299 4.07 -14.36 -10.76
C ARG A 299 3.09 -14.27 -11.93
N GLU A 300 3.49 -14.76 -13.10
CA GLU A 300 2.63 -14.75 -14.28
C GLU A 300 1.32 -15.48 -13.97
N MET A 301 0.24 -14.72 -13.82
CA MET A 301 -1.11 -15.23 -14.01
C MET A 301 -1.41 -15.03 -15.50
N GLU A 302 -1.74 -16.13 -16.19
CA GLU A 302 -2.07 -16.15 -17.62
C GLU A 302 -2.89 -14.90 -18.02
N ASN A 303 -2.39 -14.13 -18.98
CA ASN A 303 -2.98 -12.93 -19.60
C ASN A 303 -2.65 -11.55 -18.97
N ARG A 304 -1.37 -11.16 -18.98
CA ARG A 304 -1.01 -9.74 -19.15
C ARG A 304 -0.04 -9.60 -20.31
N HIS A 305 -0.41 -8.78 -21.29
CA HIS A 305 0.48 -8.39 -22.39
C HIS A 305 1.74 -7.76 -21.79
N ILE A 306 2.87 -8.44 -22.01
CA ILE A 306 4.18 -7.97 -21.58
C ILE A 306 4.56 -6.82 -22.52
N ASP A 307 4.57 -5.60 -21.99
CA ASP A 307 5.30 -4.51 -22.63
C ASP A 307 6.79 -4.87 -22.62
N ASN A 308 7.31 -5.17 -23.81
CA ASN A 308 8.67 -5.66 -24.09
C ASN A 308 9.81 -4.65 -23.81
N ASN A 309 9.67 -3.77 -22.81
CA ASN A 309 10.62 -2.69 -22.53
C ASN A 309 11.34 -2.85 -21.19
N VAL A 310 11.70 -4.08 -20.82
CA VAL A 310 12.31 -4.39 -19.53
C VAL A 310 13.59 -5.21 -19.73
N ASN A 311 14.66 -4.55 -20.19
CA ASN A 311 16.02 -5.08 -20.10
C ASN A 311 16.77 -4.56 -18.84
N THR A 312 16.07 -3.88 -17.92
CA THR A 312 16.65 -3.26 -16.72
C THR A 312 16.18 -3.84 -15.38
N LEU A 313 15.21 -4.79 -15.34
CA LEU A 313 14.68 -5.36 -14.09
C LEU A 313 15.42 -6.59 -13.56
N ASP A 314 16.35 -7.18 -14.32
CA ASP A 314 16.98 -8.45 -13.93
C ASP A 314 18.30 -8.31 -13.17
N VAL A 315 18.65 -7.11 -12.70
CA VAL A 315 19.87 -6.95 -11.91
C VAL A 315 19.56 -7.21 -10.44
N PRO A 316 20.08 -8.29 -9.84
CA PRO A 316 19.74 -8.65 -8.49
C PRO A 316 20.31 -7.66 -7.47
N ILE A 317 19.64 -7.57 -6.33
CA ILE A 317 20.10 -6.81 -5.16
C ILE A 317 20.20 -7.74 -3.96
N LYS A 318 20.96 -7.33 -2.93
CA LYS A 318 21.00 -8.08 -1.67
C LYS A 318 19.62 -8.11 -1.03
N LEU A 319 19.23 -9.26 -0.48
CA LEU A 319 17.97 -9.44 0.26
C LEU A 319 17.83 -8.40 1.36
N ARG A 320 18.91 -8.15 2.13
CA ARG A 320 18.92 -7.09 3.15
C ARG A 320 18.53 -5.72 2.57
N THR A 321 19.17 -5.33 1.48
CA THR A 321 18.89 -4.04 0.81
C THR A 321 17.46 -3.97 0.28
N PHE A 322 16.90 -5.08 -0.21
CA PHE A 322 15.49 -5.14 -0.61
C PHE A 322 14.57 -4.85 0.57
N VAL A 323 14.76 -5.54 1.71
CA VAL A 323 13.95 -5.35 2.92
C VAL A 323 14.06 -3.91 3.42
N GLU A 324 15.28 -3.38 3.54
CA GLU A 324 15.54 -2.03 4.06
C GLU A 324 14.83 -0.94 3.26
N LEU A 325 14.75 -1.07 1.93
CA LEU A 325 14.28 -0.02 1.02
C LEU A 325 12.80 -0.17 0.60
N THR A 326 12.18 -1.32 0.88
CA THR A 326 10.84 -1.62 0.36
C THR A 326 9.83 -2.03 1.43
N MET A 327 10.26 -2.55 2.58
CA MET A 327 9.38 -3.17 3.57
C MET A 327 9.44 -2.45 4.91
N ASP A 328 8.32 -1.89 5.39
CA ASP A 328 8.21 -1.30 6.72
C ASP A 328 7.92 -2.39 7.75
N VAL A 329 8.99 -3.02 8.22
CA VAL A 329 8.94 -4.15 9.17
C VAL A 329 8.91 -3.67 10.63
N THR A 330 9.29 -2.42 10.88
CA THR A 330 9.58 -1.90 12.23
C THR A 330 8.57 -0.88 12.76
N SER A 331 7.71 -0.31 11.92
CA SER A 331 6.80 0.75 12.37
C SER A 331 5.36 0.56 11.90
N ALA A 332 5.16 -0.11 10.78
CA ALA A 332 3.83 -0.38 10.25
C ALA A 332 3.20 -1.63 10.86
N SER A 333 1.89 -1.54 11.11
CA SER A 333 1.08 -2.70 11.48
C SER A 333 0.63 -3.48 10.25
N PRO A 334 0.79 -4.82 10.24
CA PRO A 334 0.30 -5.65 9.14
C PRO A 334 -1.23 -5.58 9.04
N ARG A 335 -1.78 -5.84 7.86
CA ARG A 335 -3.23 -5.87 7.61
C ARG A 335 -3.83 -7.21 7.97
N ARG A 336 -5.17 -7.28 8.06
CA ARG A 336 -5.90 -8.49 8.44
C ARG A 336 -5.53 -9.71 7.60
N TYR A 337 -5.31 -9.52 6.29
CA TYR A 337 -4.90 -10.60 5.39
C TYR A 337 -3.53 -11.22 5.76
N PHE A 338 -2.63 -10.46 6.40
CA PHE A 338 -1.37 -10.99 6.93
C PHE A 338 -1.62 -12.12 7.95
N PHE A 339 -2.56 -11.91 8.86
CA PHE A 339 -2.94 -12.89 9.89
C PHE A 339 -3.61 -14.13 9.28
N GLU A 340 -4.45 -13.93 8.27
CA GLU A 340 -5.05 -15.03 7.51
C GLU A 340 -3.96 -15.90 6.90
N VAL A 341 -2.98 -15.31 6.21
CA VAL A 341 -1.87 -16.07 5.60
C VAL A 341 -0.98 -16.74 6.63
N MET A 342 -0.61 -16.05 7.72
CA MET A 342 0.16 -16.65 8.81
C MET A 342 -0.48 -17.92 9.37
N SER A 343 -1.82 -18.00 9.41
CA SER A 343 -2.52 -19.16 9.96
C SER A 343 -2.22 -20.47 9.22
N PHE A 344 -1.81 -20.41 7.95
CA PHE A 344 -1.44 -21.58 7.15
C PHE A 344 0.00 -22.03 7.37
N PHE A 345 0.82 -21.15 7.94
CA PHE A 345 2.23 -21.38 8.19
C PHE A 345 2.55 -21.57 9.68
N ALA A 346 1.53 -21.50 10.55
CA ALA A 346 1.63 -21.79 11.98
C ALA A 346 1.68 -23.30 12.20
N THR A 347 2.70 -23.77 12.92
CA THR A 347 2.87 -25.19 13.26
C THR A 347 2.29 -25.54 14.63
N ALA A 348 2.10 -24.57 15.52
CA ALA A 348 1.45 -24.76 16.82
C ALA A 348 -0.06 -24.53 16.71
N GLU A 349 -0.86 -25.49 17.15
CA GLU A 349 -2.32 -25.47 16.95
C GLU A 349 -2.99 -24.23 17.58
N HIS A 350 -2.59 -23.85 18.80
CA HIS A 350 -3.14 -22.68 19.48
C HIS A 350 -2.83 -21.35 18.76
N GLU A 351 -1.66 -21.24 18.10
CA GLU A 351 -1.32 -20.08 17.28
C GLU A 351 -2.17 -20.05 16.01
N LYS A 352 -2.31 -21.21 15.35
CA LYS A 352 -3.14 -21.38 14.15
C LYS A 352 -4.59 -20.98 14.44
N GLU A 353 -5.21 -21.52 15.48
CA GLU A 353 -6.58 -21.20 15.90
C GLU A 353 -6.75 -19.70 16.16
N ARG A 354 -5.79 -19.07 16.86
CA ARG A 354 -5.83 -17.63 17.15
C ARG A 354 -5.73 -16.78 15.89
N LEU A 355 -4.86 -17.14 14.96
CA LEU A 355 -4.69 -16.45 13.68
C LEU A 355 -5.93 -16.59 12.78
N GLN A 356 -6.54 -17.78 12.73
CA GLN A 356 -7.80 -18.01 12.02
C GLN A 356 -8.94 -17.20 12.62
N TYR A 357 -9.03 -17.15 13.96
CA TYR A 357 -10.00 -16.30 14.65
C TYR A 357 -9.80 -14.81 14.30
N PHE A 358 -8.57 -14.29 14.36
CA PHE A 358 -8.28 -12.91 13.96
C PHE A 358 -8.65 -12.60 12.50
N ALA A 359 -8.51 -13.58 11.61
CA ALA A 359 -8.92 -13.45 10.22
C ALA A 359 -10.44 -13.49 10.04
N SER A 360 -11.21 -14.07 10.98
CA SER A 360 -12.66 -14.24 10.87
C SER A 360 -13.45 -12.96 11.22
N PRO A 361 -14.69 -12.81 10.73
CA PRO A 361 -15.56 -11.69 11.12
C PRO A 361 -15.71 -11.55 12.64
N GLU A 362 -15.76 -12.66 13.36
CA GLU A 362 -15.94 -12.72 14.82
C GLU A 362 -14.70 -12.23 15.59
N GLY A 363 -13.49 -12.42 15.05
CA GLY A 363 -12.24 -11.95 15.67
C GLY A 363 -11.77 -10.57 15.24
N ARG A 364 -12.54 -9.85 14.41
CA ARG A 364 -12.20 -8.51 13.91
C ARG A 364 -11.89 -7.52 15.03
N ASP A 365 -12.77 -7.41 16.01
CA ASP A 365 -12.62 -6.38 17.06
C ASP A 365 -11.45 -6.74 18.00
N ASP A 366 -11.24 -8.03 18.23
CA ASP A 366 -10.11 -8.59 18.98
C ASP A 366 -8.77 -8.34 18.26
N LEU A 367 -8.72 -8.59 16.94
CA LEU A 367 -7.59 -8.26 16.09
C LEU A 367 -7.33 -6.74 16.13
N TYR A 368 -8.37 -5.91 16.09
CA TYR A 368 -8.21 -4.46 16.19
C TYR A 368 -7.54 -4.04 17.50
N GLN A 369 -8.00 -4.57 18.65
CA GLN A 369 -7.38 -4.27 19.95
C GLN A 369 -5.94 -4.76 20.01
N TYR A 370 -5.68 -5.97 19.51
CA TYR A 370 -4.36 -6.58 19.49
C TYR A 370 -3.41 -5.82 18.54
N ASN A 371 -3.75 -5.62 17.28
CA ASN A 371 -2.81 -5.14 16.29
C ASN A 371 -2.91 -3.62 16.06
N GLN A 372 -4.03 -3.15 15.51
CA GLN A 372 -4.15 -1.78 15.01
C GLN A 372 -4.12 -0.73 16.14
N LYS A 373 -4.81 -1.01 17.26
CA LYS A 373 -4.87 -0.09 18.39
C LYS A 373 -3.54 0.00 19.16
N GLU A 374 -2.80 -1.10 19.22
CA GLU A 374 -1.47 -1.16 19.84
C GLU A 374 -0.34 -0.72 18.89
N ARG A 375 -0.66 -0.58 17.60
CA ARG A 375 0.32 -0.37 16.53
C ARG A 375 1.43 -1.43 16.60
N ARG A 376 1.04 -2.71 16.77
CA ARG A 376 2.00 -3.81 16.73
C ARG A 376 2.65 -3.85 15.35
N THR A 377 3.97 -4.00 15.33
CA THR A 377 4.78 -4.00 14.12
C THR A 377 4.81 -5.40 13.51
N VAL A 378 5.26 -5.54 12.27
CA VAL A 378 5.42 -6.85 11.63
C VAL A 378 6.33 -7.76 12.46
N VAL A 379 7.46 -7.23 12.94
CA VAL A 379 8.41 -7.99 13.78
C VAL A 379 7.75 -8.47 15.06
N GLU A 380 7.06 -7.60 15.80
CA GLU A 380 6.39 -7.98 17.05
C GLU A 380 5.29 -9.03 16.83
N VAL A 381 4.55 -8.94 15.72
CA VAL A 381 3.55 -9.98 15.39
C VAL A 381 4.24 -11.31 15.14
N LEU A 382 5.36 -11.35 14.43
CA LEU A 382 6.11 -12.60 14.21
C LEU A 382 6.74 -13.14 15.50
N GLU A 383 7.11 -12.28 16.44
CA GLU A 383 7.59 -12.65 17.77
C GLU A 383 6.46 -13.22 18.66
N ASP A 384 5.26 -12.65 18.59
CA ASP A 384 4.06 -13.14 19.31
C ASP A 384 3.57 -14.50 18.76
N PHE A 385 3.92 -14.86 17.51
CA PHE A 385 3.57 -16.12 16.85
C PHE A 385 4.82 -16.88 16.35
N PRO A 386 5.65 -17.43 17.26
CA PRO A 386 6.94 -18.04 16.92
C PRO A 386 6.82 -19.32 16.07
N SER A 387 5.69 -20.03 16.09
CA SER A 387 5.51 -21.26 15.31
C SER A 387 5.33 -21.01 13.81
N VAL A 388 5.12 -19.76 13.41
CA VAL A 388 4.89 -19.35 12.02
C VAL A 388 6.20 -19.35 11.23
N GLN A 389 6.24 -20.14 10.16
CA GLN A 389 7.32 -20.19 9.18
C GLN A 389 6.79 -19.97 7.76
N MET A 390 6.82 -18.71 7.33
CA MET A 390 6.24 -18.27 6.07
C MET A 390 7.33 -18.04 5.00
N PRO A 391 7.14 -18.49 3.74
CA PRO A 391 8.05 -18.19 2.64
C PRO A 391 8.26 -16.69 2.40
N PHE A 392 9.42 -16.30 1.89
CA PHE A 392 9.78 -14.89 1.72
C PHE A 392 8.86 -14.13 0.77
N GLU A 393 8.38 -14.78 -0.29
CA GLU A 393 7.44 -14.22 -1.27
C GLU A 393 6.18 -13.65 -0.62
N TRP A 394 5.67 -14.31 0.43
CA TRP A 394 4.52 -13.82 1.18
C TRP A 394 4.87 -12.57 1.99
N PHE A 395 6.06 -12.50 2.57
CA PHE A 395 6.50 -11.26 3.22
C PHE A 395 6.61 -10.12 2.22
N VAL A 396 7.19 -10.36 1.04
CA VAL A 396 7.28 -9.35 -0.03
C VAL A 396 5.90 -8.84 -0.46
N GLN A 397 4.90 -9.71 -0.48
CA GLN A 397 3.53 -9.34 -0.85
C GLN A 397 2.77 -8.62 0.28
N LEU A 398 2.94 -9.04 1.54
CA LEU A 398 2.02 -8.69 2.63
C LEU A 398 2.58 -7.68 3.63
N VAL A 399 3.90 -7.54 3.74
CA VAL A 399 4.50 -6.56 4.63
C VAL A 399 4.18 -5.16 4.09
N PRO A 400 3.72 -4.23 4.95
CA PRO A 400 3.44 -2.86 4.52
C PRO A 400 4.66 -2.24 3.81
N PRO A 401 4.47 -1.55 2.68
CA PRO A 401 5.60 -0.97 1.96
C PRO A 401 6.19 0.20 2.74
N LEU A 402 7.51 0.37 2.65
CA LEU A 402 8.20 1.55 3.18
C LEU A 402 7.85 2.79 2.36
N LYS A 403 7.14 3.72 3.00
CA LYS A 403 6.59 4.92 2.35
C LYS A 403 7.45 6.16 2.63
N ASN A 404 7.44 7.06 1.66
CA ASN A 404 7.97 8.41 1.85
C ASN A 404 7.06 9.18 2.83
N ARG A 405 7.63 10.11 3.57
CA ARG A 405 6.90 11.02 4.44
C ARG A 405 6.98 12.45 3.93
N ALA A 406 5.80 13.01 3.68
CA ALA A 406 5.62 14.41 3.29
C ALA A 406 5.77 15.35 4.51
N PHE A 407 6.56 16.41 4.35
CA PHE A 407 6.68 17.52 5.29
C PHE A 407 6.58 18.85 4.55
N SER A 408 5.85 19.82 5.11
CA SER A 408 5.83 21.18 4.56
C SER A 408 7.21 21.82 4.69
N ILE A 409 7.67 22.45 3.60
CA ILE A 409 8.94 23.16 3.58
C ILE A 409 8.82 24.45 4.43
N SER A 410 9.79 24.68 5.31
CA SER A 410 9.82 25.84 6.22
C SER A 410 10.88 26.89 5.86
N SER A 411 11.40 26.85 4.64
CA SER A 411 12.35 27.82 4.07
C SER A 411 11.81 28.52 2.81
N SER A 412 12.42 29.66 2.47
CA SER A 412 12.21 30.33 1.17
C SER A 412 13.43 30.09 0.27
N PRO A 413 13.24 29.67 -1.00
CA PRO A 413 14.35 29.46 -1.93
C PRO A 413 15.07 30.78 -2.27
N LEU A 414 14.43 31.94 -2.07
CA LEU A 414 15.04 33.26 -2.27
C LEU A 414 16.05 33.60 -1.17
N ALA A 415 15.82 33.11 0.05
CA ALA A 415 16.74 33.29 1.18
C ALA A 415 17.77 32.16 1.26
N HIS A 416 17.37 30.95 0.86
CA HIS A 416 18.15 29.72 0.98
C HIS A 416 18.18 28.98 -0.37
N PRO A 417 18.95 29.47 -1.37
CA PRO A 417 18.92 28.93 -2.73
C PRO A 417 19.51 27.53 -2.88
N THR A 418 20.36 27.12 -1.95
CA THR A 418 21.03 25.81 -1.94
C THR A 418 20.54 24.88 -0.83
N GLN A 419 19.47 25.28 -0.13
CA GLN A 419 18.98 24.57 1.04
C GLN A 419 17.45 24.45 1.06
N VAL A 420 16.98 23.42 1.75
CA VAL A 420 15.58 23.23 2.12
C VAL A 420 15.50 22.96 3.62
N HIS A 421 14.56 23.60 4.30
CA HIS A 421 14.39 23.46 5.74
C HIS A 421 13.07 22.77 6.06
N LEU A 422 13.05 22.02 7.17
CA LEU A 422 11.86 21.38 7.72
C LEU A 422 11.69 21.76 9.19
N THR A 423 10.44 21.92 9.61
CA THR A 423 10.07 22.04 11.03
C THR A 423 9.17 20.87 11.40
N VAL A 424 9.65 20.00 12.29
CA VAL A 424 9.05 18.68 12.52
C VAL A 424 8.84 18.41 14.00
N ASP A 425 7.65 17.95 14.36
CA ASP A 425 7.34 17.36 15.68
C ASP A 425 7.82 15.90 15.70
N VAL A 426 8.73 15.56 16.62
CA VAL A 426 9.23 14.20 16.78
C VAL A 426 8.15 13.37 17.45
N VAL A 427 7.47 12.57 16.63
CA VAL A 427 6.28 11.84 17.06
C VAL A 427 6.66 10.72 18.01
N SER A 428 6.09 10.77 19.22
CA SER A 428 6.13 9.71 20.23
C SER A 428 4.78 9.64 20.91
N TRP A 429 4.27 8.43 21.13
CA TRP A 429 3.01 8.23 21.82
C TRP A 429 3.05 6.99 22.70
N THR A 430 2.14 6.95 23.67
CA THR A 430 1.95 5.77 24.51
C THR A 430 0.68 5.06 24.06
N THR A 431 0.80 3.77 23.78
CA THR A 431 -0.32 2.94 23.37
C THR A 431 -1.27 2.66 24.55
N PRO A 432 -2.49 2.17 24.32
CA PRO A 432 -3.39 1.79 25.41
C PRO A 432 -2.78 0.78 26.40
N PHE A 433 -1.88 -0.07 25.93
CA PHE A 433 -1.15 -1.05 26.75
C PHE A 433 0.16 -0.51 27.34
N LYS A 434 0.32 0.82 27.39
CA LYS A 434 1.44 1.53 28.02
C LYS A 434 2.81 1.31 27.35
N ARG A 435 2.86 0.82 26.12
CA ARG A 435 4.10 0.77 25.34
C ARG A 435 4.38 2.14 24.73
N LYS A 436 5.64 2.57 24.77
CA LYS A 436 6.08 3.77 24.04
C LYS A 436 6.34 3.41 22.58
N ARG A 437 5.81 4.22 21.68
CA ARG A 437 5.95 4.11 20.24
C ARG A 437 6.48 5.42 19.68
N GLN A 438 7.16 5.31 18.55
CA GLN A 438 7.82 6.43 17.89
C GLN A 438 7.50 6.42 16.40
N GLY A 439 7.40 7.61 15.80
CA GLY A 439 7.21 7.74 14.36
C GLY A 439 8.52 7.48 13.63
N LEU A 440 8.52 6.54 12.68
CA LEU A 440 9.73 6.13 11.95
C LEU A 440 10.52 7.31 11.38
N CYS A 441 9.91 8.10 10.51
CA CYS A 441 10.63 9.16 9.80
C CYS A 441 11.05 10.30 10.73
N SER A 442 10.18 10.76 11.63
CA SER A 442 10.50 11.87 12.54
C SER A 442 11.61 11.52 13.52
N THR A 443 11.62 10.29 14.05
CA THR A 443 12.65 9.81 14.97
C THR A 443 13.96 9.53 14.24
N TRP A 444 13.88 8.98 13.02
CA TRP A 444 15.06 8.84 12.17
C TRP A 444 15.70 10.20 11.90
N LEU A 445 14.95 11.19 11.42
CA LEU A 445 15.45 12.56 11.21
C LEU A 445 16.08 13.15 12.49
N ALA A 446 15.43 12.99 13.64
CA ALA A 446 15.94 13.48 14.91
C ALA A 446 17.25 12.80 15.36
N SER A 447 17.50 11.57 14.92
CA SER A 447 18.71 10.79 15.23
C SER A 447 19.91 11.13 14.34
N LEU A 448 19.70 11.82 13.22
CA LEU A 448 20.76 12.17 12.29
C LEU A 448 21.69 13.24 12.88
N ASP A 449 22.99 12.97 12.76
CA ASP A 449 24.07 13.89 13.08
C ASP A 449 24.40 14.78 11.87
N PRO A 450 24.28 16.12 11.97
CA PRO A 450 24.65 17.06 10.89
C PRO A 450 26.07 16.91 10.34
N GLU A 451 27.01 16.36 11.12
CA GLU A 451 28.40 16.21 10.67
C GLU A 451 28.59 14.97 9.76
N GLN A 452 27.70 13.98 9.86
CA GLN A 452 27.90 12.65 9.28
C GLN A 452 26.73 12.15 8.41
N SER A 453 25.55 12.78 8.48
CA SER A 453 24.32 12.19 7.97
C SER A 453 23.90 12.69 6.59
N MET A 454 23.56 11.72 5.72
CA MET A 454 23.00 11.94 4.39
C MET A 454 21.61 11.33 4.31
N MET A 455 20.75 11.93 3.50
CA MET A 455 19.34 11.55 3.35
C MET A 455 18.96 11.40 1.87
N CYS A 456 17.94 10.57 1.64
CA CYS A 456 17.33 10.31 0.34
C CYS A 456 15.97 11.00 0.22
#